data_AF-A0A7X4IYS6-F1
#
_entry.id   AF-A0A7X4IYS6-F1
#
_cell.length_a   1.000
_cell.length_b   1.000
_cell.length_c   1.000
_cell.angle_alpha   90.00
_cell.angle_beta   90.00
_cell.angle_gamma   90.00
#
_symmetry.space_group_name_H-M   'P 1'
#
loop_
_entity.id
_entity.type
_entity.pdbx_description
1 polymer ?
#
loop_
_entity_poly.entity_id
_entity_poly.type
_entity_poly.pdbx_seq_one_letter_code
_entity_poly.pdbx_strand_id
1 'polypeptide(L)' 'MAAREREQARVLQAYLPSELGADEVREIVRELIAGGANHIGTVMSGLMPRIRGRFDGRAASAIVREELG' A
#
# COMPACT_ATOMS: atom_id res chain seq x y z
N MET A 1 -21.39 23.03 -6.32
CA MET A 1 -20.07 22.81 -6.98
C MET A 1 -19.71 21.36 -6.77
N ALA A 2 -19.39 20.68 -7.86
CA ALA A 2 -19.19 19.24 -7.94
C ALA A 2 -17.85 18.80 -7.36
N ALA A 3 -17.85 17.55 -6.90
CA ALA A 3 -16.72 16.67 -6.71
C ALA A 3 -15.70 17.07 -5.64
N ARG A 4 -15.88 16.50 -4.45
CA ARG A 4 -14.84 15.75 -3.72
C ARG A 4 -15.47 15.05 -2.50
N GLU A 5 -16.48 14.22 -2.75
CA GLU A 5 -16.74 13.08 -1.87
C GLU A 5 -15.58 12.11 -2.06
N ARG A 6 -14.50 12.30 -1.30
CA ARG A 6 -13.49 11.26 -1.14
C ARG A 6 -13.73 10.65 0.23
N GLU A 7 -14.55 9.62 0.12
CA GLU A 7 -14.85 8.56 1.06
C GLU A 7 -13.77 8.38 2.13
N GLN A 8 -14.29 8.31 3.34
CA GLN A 8 -13.65 7.97 4.58
C GLN A 8 -12.84 6.67 4.45
N ALA A 9 -11.55 6.71 4.77
CA ALA A 9 -10.82 5.52 5.20
C ALA A 9 -10.31 5.76 6.63
N ARG A 10 -11.24 5.64 7.58
CA ARG A 10 -10.87 5.35 8.96
C ARG A 10 -10.37 3.91 9.01
N VAL A 11 -9.07 3.69 9.18
CA VAL A 11 -8.57 2.41 9.70
C VAL A 11 -7.90 2.68 11.03
N LEU A 12 -8.72 2.62 12.07
CA LEU A 12 -8.31 2.55 13.46
C LEU A 12 -8.18 1.06 13.80
N GLN A 13 -6.96 0.51 13.78
CA GLN A 13 -6.61 -0.73 14.50
C GLN A 13 -5.17 -0.54 15.03
N ALA A 14 -5.03 -0.03 16.26
CA ALA A 14 -4.95 -0.81 17.50
C ALA A 14 -3.60 -1.50 17.69
N TYR A 15 -2.76 -0.86 18.51
CA TYR A 15 -1.87 -1.46 19.51
C TYR A 15 -1.41 -2.90 19.28
N LEU A 16 -0.26 -3.10 18.62
CA LEU A 16 0.70 -4.17 18.93
C LEU A 16 2.03 -3.86 18.20
N PRO A 17 3.21 -3.95 18.82
CA PRO A 17 4.47 -3.81 18.10
C PRO A 17 4.85 -5.16 17.51
N SER A 18 4.45 -5.52 16.28
CA SER A 18 5.02 -6.68 15.55
C SER A 18 4.47 -6.84 14.12
N GLU A 19 5.40 -7.00 13.16
CA GLU A 19 5.23 -7.30 11.73
C GLU A 19 4.47 -6.27 10.89
N LEU A 20 4.94 -5.98 9.66
CA LEU A 20 4.22 -5.07 8.77
C LEU A 20 2.87 -5.72 8.44
N GLY A 21 1.77 -5.01 8.65
CA GLY A 21 0.45 -5.50 8.27
C GLY A 21 0.18 -5.37 6.77
N ALA A 22 -0.75 -6.17 6.24
CA ALA A 22 -1.21 -6.01 4.86
C ALA A 22 -1.80 -4.60 4.61
N ASP A 23 -2.43 -4.00 5.62
CA ASP A 23 -2.99 -2.66 5.53
C ASP A 23 -1.90 -1.58 5.45
N GLU A 24 -0.79 -1.71 6.19
CA GLU A 24 0.35 -0.79 6.08
C GLU A 24 1.00 -0.89 4.69
N VAL A 25 1.11 -2.12 4.14
CA VAL A 25 1.60 -2.32 2.77
C VAL A 25 0.67 -1.64 1.76
N ARG A 26 -0.66 -1.75 1.93
CA ARG A 26 -1.63 -1.05 1.07
C ARG A 26 -1.45 0.46 1.12
N GLU A 27 -1.27 1.04 2.30
CA GLU A 27 -1.05 2.48 2.43
C GLU A 27 0.24 2.92 1.73
N ILE A 28 1.34 2.18 1.90
CA ILE A 28 2.60 2.45 1.19
C ILE A 28 2.41 2.35 -0.34
N VAL A 29 1.64 1.37 -0.80
CA VAL A 29 1.32 1.20 -2.23
C VAL A 29 0.51 2.39 -2.75
N ARG A 30 -0.51 2.83 -2.02
CA ARG A 30 -1.32 4.01 -2.37
C ARG A 30 -0.50 5.28 -2.44
N GLU A 31 0.43 5.47 -1.50
CA GLU A 31 1.37 6.60 -1.55
C GLU A 31 2.24 6.56 -2.81
N LEU A 32 2.78 5.39 -3.17
CA LEU A 32 3.61 5.23 -4.37
C LEU A 32 2.79 5.50 -5.64
N ILE A 33 1.54 5.03 -5.69
CA ILE A 33 0.62 5.29 -6.81
C ILE A 33 0.29 6.79 -6.90
N ALA A 34 -0.02 7.44 -5.78
CA ALA A 34 -0.26 8.88 -5.73
C ALA A 34 0.97 9.70 -6.16
N GLY A 35 2.18 9.17 -5.92
CA GLY A 35 3.45 9.72 -6.40
C GLY A 35 3.75 9.48 -7.88
N GLY A 36 2.89 8.76 -8.61
CA GLY A 36 3.00 8.52 -10.05
C GLY A 36 3.42 7.09 -10.44
N ALA A 37 3.54 6.16 -9.49
CA ALA A 37 3.80 4.76 -9.82
C ALA A 37 2.52 4.09 -10.36
N ASN A 38 2.47 3.87 -11.66
CA ASN A 38 1.30 3.37 -12.39
C ASN A 38 1.45 1.92 -12.89
N HIS A 39 2.58 1.29 -12.61
CA HIS A 39 2.87 -0.08 -13.01
C HIS A 39 3.40 -0.88 -11.84
N ILE A 40 3.09 -2.18 -11.83
CA ILE A 40 3.50 -3.11 -10.77
C ILE A 40 5.01 -3.02 -10.54
N GLY A 41 5.82 -2.98 -11.61
CA GLY A 41 7.28 -2.89 -11.49
C GLY A 41 7.75 -1.63 -10.76
N THR A 42 7.16 -0.48 -11.08
CA THR A 42 7.48 0.81 -10.46
C THR A 42 7.07 0.84 -8.99
N VAL A 43 5.86 0.37 -8.67
CA VAL A 43 5.37 0.27 -7.29
C VAL A 43 6.24 -0.70 -6.50
N MET A 44 6.52 -1.89 -7.03
CA MET A 44 7.36 -2.90 -6.36
C MET A 44 8.78 -2.36 -6.11
N SER A 45 9.38 -1.61 -7.03
CA SER A 45 10.71 -1.01 -6.82
C SER A 45 10.75 -0.04 -5.64
N GLY A 46 9.68 0.72 -5.41
CA GLY A 46 9.57 1.63 -4.26
C GLY A 46 9.15 0.92 -2.98
N LEU A 47 8.35 -0.15 -3.09
CA LEU A 47 7.80 -0.90 -1.97
C LEU A 47 8.82 -1.86 -1.34
N MET A 48 9.59 -2.58 -2.16
CA MET A 48 10.55 -3.60 -1.72
C MET A 48 11.50 -3.15 -0.60
N PRO A 49 12.18 -1.98 -0.66
CA PRO A 49 13.06 -1.53 0.42
C PRO A 49 12.29 -1.19 1.71
N ARG A 50 11.01 -0.84 1.63
CA ARG A 50 10.16 -0.51 2.80
C ARG A 50 9.67 -1.76 3.54
N ILE A 51 9.49 -2.87 2.82
CA ILE A 51 8.92 -4.11 3.35
C ILE A 51 9.95 -5.23 3.58
N ARG A 52 11.19 -5.05 3.13
CA ARG A 52 12.24 -6.08 3.19
C ARG A 52 12.43 -6.63 4.61
N GLY A 53 12.24 -7.94 4.77
CA GLY A 53 12.38 -8.61 6.07
C GLY A 53 11.26 -8.33 7.07
N ARG A 54 10.23 -7.58 6.66
CA ARG A 54 9.06 -7.21 7.48
C ARG A 54 7.73 -7.68 6.86
N PHE A 55 7.73 -8.00 5.56
CA PHE A 55 6.58 -8.51 4.82
C PHE A 55 7.02 -9.44 3.68
N ASP A 56 6.15 -10.37 3.31
CA ASP A 56 6.39 -11.29 2.19
C ASP A 56 6.25 -10.56 0.84
N GLY A 57 7.27 -10.68 -0.02
CA GLY A 57 7.28 -10.00 -1.32
C GLY A 57 6.22 -10.53 -2.30
N ARG A 58 5.79 -11.78 -2.15
CA ARG A 58 4.73 -12.37 -2.98
C ARG A 58 3.36 -11.83 -2.57
N ALA A 59 3.10 -11.74 -1.26
CA ALA A 59 1.92 -11.10 -0.70
C ALA A 59 1.86 -9.61 -1.07
N ALA A 60 2.99 -8.90 -0.99
CA ALA A 60 3.07 -7.51 -1.44
C ALA A 60 2.72 -7.36 -2.93
N SER A 61 3.20 -8.28 -3.77
CA SER A 61 2.89 -8.26 -5.20
C SER A 61 1.41 -8.54 -5.51
N ALA A 62 0.70 -9.28 -4.66
CA ALA A 62 -0.75 -9.44 -4.77
C ALA A 62 -1.47 -8.13 -4.42
N ILE A 63 -1.08 -7.49 -3.31
CA ILE A 63 -1.62 -6.19 -2.88
C ILE A 63 -1.42 -5.11 -3.96
N VAL A 64 -0.22 -5.03 -4.53
CA VAL A 64 0.08 -4.07 -5.62
C VAL A 64 -0.82 -4.29 -6.83
N ARG A 65 -1.16 -5.54 -7.15
CA ARG A 65 -2.08 -5.86 -8.25
C ARG A 65 -3.52 -5.47 -7.91
N GLU A 66 -3.95 -5.68 -6.68
CA GLU A 66 -5.28 -5.27 -6.22
C GLU A 66 -5.46 -3.75 -6.27
N GLU A 67 -4.44 -2.97 -5.90
CA GLU A 67 -4.53 -1.50 -5.86
C GLU A 67 -4.32 -0.83 -7.24
N LEU A 68 -3.76 -1.54 -8.22
CA LEU A 68 -3.57 -1.05 -9.60
C LEU A 68 -4.64 -1.54 -10.59
N GLY A 69 -5.43 -2.55 -10.21
CA GLY A 69 -6.54 -3.10 -11.00
C GLY A 69 -7.80 -2.27 -10.83
#